data_AF-A0A930DN23-F1
#
_entry.id   AF-A0A930DN23-F1
#
_cell.length_a   1.000
_cell.length_b   1.000
_cell.length_c   1.000
_cell.angle_alpha   90.00
_cell.angle_beta   90.00
_cell.angle_gamma   90.00
#
_symmetry.space_group_name_H-M   'P 1'
#
loop_
_entity.id
_entity.type
_entity.pdbx_description
1 polymer ?
#
loop_
_entity_poly.entity_id
_entity_poly.type
_entity_poly.pdbx_seq_one_letter_code
_entity_poly.pdbx_strand_id
1 'polypeptide(L)'
;MNSGIYKKKKFWTKRRTRKLVLSGIFLVALLFYFIHAYRSMDRNSRVYANMGESKLPYLYVKLGDKRINPLHGFYQEMDGSSIRDSIAALPYDRELTLVADAEKFSVESAHYDIRSLDGSELIEKDGKAELEKSGKEIKIILPIQNLIQEGKEYQLRLSLDMGETSLHYYTRIILAKDKMAEEMLSLGEDFTRKSFSKSEARSLSTYLESDDTMDNSDLSHVNLHSSFQQITWGDTAMVMDGEPEISLKEINGIMGLVQVRYASKANDQNGHTRRFFNEDNFVMRYDSQRIYLMDFDRQSTEIFDGQSFRFSDKEILLGVDSPERVQAKYSDNKTFYAFSKGNALYRLNSEGMLTQIFSYLTEENDSFRGDFLSHGIRLMDVKTNGDVDFIVYGYISRGRHEGYT
;
A
#
# COMPACT_ATOMS: atom_id res chain seq x y z
N MET A 1 -101.16 19.47 16.39
CA MET A 1 -99.94 18.68 16.07
C MET A 1 -99.08 19.52 15.15
N ASN A 2 -97.92 20.00 15.63
CA ASN A 2 -96.85 20.41 14.74
C ASN A 2 -95.51 20.22 15.47
N SER A 3 -94.72 19.31 14.93
CA SER A 3 -93.48 18.76 15.47
C SER A 3 -92.31 19.71 15.25
N GLY A 4 -91.74 20.23 16.34
CA GLY A 4 -90.46 20.94 16.30
C GLY A 4 -89.30 19.96 16.08
N ILE A 5 -88.62 20.07 14.94
CA ILE A 5 -87.40 19.32 14.64
C ILE A 5 -86.22 19.98 15.37
N TYR A 6 -85.84 19.45 16.53
CA TYR A 6 -84.59 19.79 17.20
C TYR A 6 -83.41 19.05 16.54
N LYS A 7 -82.53 19.77 15.82
CA LYS A 7 -81.23 19.25 15.38
C LYS A 7 -80.33 18.98 16.61
N LYS A 8 -80.10 17.70 16.95
CA LYS A 8 -79.10 17.29 17.95
C LYS A 8 -77.69 17.62 17.43
N LYS A 9 -77.07 18.71 17.92
CA LYS A 9 -75.62 18.92 17.82
C LYS A 9 -74.90 17.83 18.63
N LYS A 10 -74.14 16.96 17.96
CA LYS A 10 -73.25 15.98 18.61
C LYS A 10 -72.15 16.73 19.38
N PHE A 11 -72.32 16.86 20.70
CA PHE A 11 -71.25 17.28 21.60
C PHE A 11 -70.20 16.17 21.67
N TRP A 12 -69.11 16.31 20.93
CA TRP A 12 -67.90 15.55 21.19
C TRP A 12 -67.31 16.02 22.52
N THR A 13 -67.22 15.12 23.51
CA THR A 13 -66.56 15.43 24.78
C THR A 13 -65.11 15.84 24.48
N LYS A 14 -64.66 16.99 25.03
CA LYS A 14 -63.30 17.55 24.82
C LYS A 14 -62.18 16.51 24.90
N ARG A 15 -62.34 15.47 25.72
CA ARG A 15 -61.41 14.32 25.85
C ARG A 15 -61.35 13.43 24.59
N ARG A 16 -62.48 13.14 23.93
CA ARG A 16 -62.51 12.33 22.69
C ARG A 16 -61.95 13.10 21.49
N THR A 17 -62.23 14.40 21.38
CA THR A 17 -61.64 15.26 20.35
C THR A 17 -60.13 15.41 20.53
N ARG A 18 -59.63 15.57 21.78
CA ARG A 18 -58.19 15.55 22.06
C ARG A 18 -57.53 14.23 21.66
N LYS A 19 -58.14 13.09 21.98
CA LYS A 19 -57.60 11.77 21.61
C LYS A 19 -57.51 11.59 20.09
N LEU A 20 -58.51 12.05 19.33
CA LEU A 20 -58.45 11.99 17.86
C LEU A 20 -57.39 12.91 17.28
N VAL A 21 -57.25 14.14 17.80
CA VAL A 21 -56.22 15.08 17.32
C VAL A 21 -54.82 14.54 17.62
N LEU A 22 -54.58 14.01 18.84
CA LEU A 22 -53.32 13.38 19.19
C LEU A 22 -53.02 12.14 18.35
N SER A 23 -54.04 11.31 18.07
CA SER A 23 -53.90 10.16 17.18
C SER A 23 -53.56 10.56 15.75
N GLY A 24 -54.13 11.66 15.25
CA GLY A 24 -53.83 12.19 13.91
C GLY A 24 -52.40 12.73 13.82
N ILE A 25 -51.96 13.49 14.82
CA ILE A 25 -50.58 14.01 14.90
C ILE A 25 -49.58 12.85 14.99
N PHE A 26 -49.89 11.83 15.79
CA PHE A 26 -49.06 10.64 15.91
C PHE A 26 -48.94 9.89 14.58
N LEU A 27 -50.03 9.71 13.85
CA LEU A 27 -50.00 9.07 12.53
C LEU A 27 -49.18 9.86 11.50
N VAL A 28 -49.29 11.19 11.49
CA VAL A 28 -48.49 12.04 10.58
C VAL A 28 -47.00 11.98 10.94
N ALA A 29 -46.66 12.03 12.23
CA ALA A 29 -45.28 11.89 12.69
C ALA A 29 -44.70 10.50 12.35
N LEU A 30 -45.52 9.45 12.48
CA LEU A 30 -45.15 8.08 12.13
C LEU A 30 -44.91 7.95 10.62
N LEU A 31 -45.77 8.54 9.78
CA LEU A 31 -45.60 8.57 8.33
C LEU A 31 -44.34 9.33 7.92
N PHE A 32 -44.07 10.46 8.57
CA PHE A 32 -42.84 11.24 8.33
C PHE A 32 -41.59 10.47 8.76
N TYR A 33 -41.64 9.78 9.90
CA TYR A 33 -40.57 8.89 10.36
C TYR A 33 -40.37 7.73 9.38
N PHE A 34 -41.42 7.07 8.90
CA PHE A 34 -41.30 5.98 7.93
C PHE A 34 -40.78 6.47 6.57
N ILE A 35 -41.19 7.64 6.08
CA ILE A 35 -40.66 8.22 4.84
C ILE A 35 -39.19 8.62 5.02
N HIS A 36 -38.83 9.21 6.16
CA HIS A 36 -37.45 9.58 6.47
C HIS A 36 -36.56 8.34 6.66
N ALA A 37 -37.06 7.32 7.37
CA ALA A 37 -36.40 6.04 7.54
C ALA A 37 -36.27 5.31 6.20
N TYR A 38 -37.29 5.26 5.36
CA TYR A 38 -37.23 4.64 4.03
C TYR A 38 -36.24 5.35 3.10
N ARG A 39 -36.24 6.69 3.08
CA ARG A 39 -35.21 7.48 2.36
C ARG A 39 -33.81 7.33 2.95
N SER A 40 -33.69 7.02 4.24
CA SER A 40 -32.42 6.70 4.91
C SER A 40 -31.99 5.25 4.70
N MET A 41 -32.91 4.35 4.42
CA MET A 41 -32.68 2.91 4.29
C MET A 41 -32.13 2.55 2.90
N ASP A 42 -32.54 3.28 1.85
CA ASP A 42 -31.91 3.21 0.51
C ASP A 42 -30.49 3.79 0.47
N ARG A 43 -30.09 4.62 1.44
CA ARG A 43 -28.70 5.11 1.54
C ARG A 43 -27.77 4.13 2.27
N ASN A 44 -28.31 3.17 3.01
CA ASN A 44 -27.55 2.31 3.93
C ASN A 44 -27.53 0.82 3.57
N SER A 45 -27.99 0.43 2.38
CA SER A 45 -27.80 -0.96 1.88
C SER A 45 -26.43 -1.19 1.23
N ARG A 46 -25.44 -0.33 1.49
CA ARG A 46 -24.06 -0.60 1.09
C ARG A 46 -23.44 -1.56 2.09
N VAL A 47 -23.51 -2.84 1.77
CA VAL A 47 -22.65 -3.84 2.40
C VAL A 47 -21.23 -3.61 1.87
N TYR A 48 -20.47 -2.76 2.55
CA TYR A 48 -19.02 -2.78 2.38
C TYR A 48 -18.54 -4.11 2.98
N ALA A 49 -18.10 -5.03 2.14
CA ALA A 49 -17.35 -6.18 2.62
C ALA A 49 -15.97 -5.67 3.05
N ASN A 50 -15.75 -5.51 4.36
CA ASN A 50 -14.41 -5.30 4.87
C ASN A 50 -13.57 -6.52 4.47
N MET A 51 -12.49 -6.30 3.71
CA MET A 51 -11.60 -7.37 3.24
C MET A 51 -10.81 -8.03 4.38
N GLY A 52 -10.78 -7.41 5.56
CA GLY A 52 -9.97 -7.83 6.70
C GLY A 52 -8.51 -7.42 6.57
N GLU A 53 -7.74 -7.76 7.60
CA GLU A 53 -6.27 -7.72 7.59
C GLU A 53 -5.71 -8.85 6.72
N SER A 54 -4.44 -8.72 6.33
CA SER A 54 -3.68 -9.79 5.68
C SER A 54 -3.60 -11.01 6.60
N LYS A 55 -3.79 -12.20 6.02
CA LYS A 55 -3.71 -13.50 6.68
C LYS A 55 -2.39 -14.21 6.44
N LEU A 56 -1.52 -13.65 5.61
CA LEU A 56 -0.20 -14.21 5.31
C LEU A 56 0.91 -13.51 6.10
N PRO A 57 1.91 -14.24 6.61
CA PRO A 57 3.10 -13.64 7.17
C PRO A 57 3.87 -12.87 6.09
N TYR A 58 4.32 -11.67 6.45
CA TYR A 58 5.38 -10.98 5.74
C TYR A 58 6.71 -11.44 6.31
N LEU A 59 7.61 -11.87 5.43
CA LEU A 59 8.99 -12.17 5.82
C LEU A 59 9.88 -10.99 5.46
N TYR A 60 10.85 -10.70 6.33
CA TYR A 60 11.90 -9.73 6.06
C TYR A 60 13.24 -10.42 6.18
N VAL A 61 14.15 -10.15 5.26
CA VAL A 61 15.56 -10.54 5.44
C VAL A 61 16.15 -9.69 6.55
N LYS A 62 16.86 -10.34 7.46
CA LYS A 62 17.59 -9.69 8.55
C LYS A 62 19.05 -9.50 8.15
N LEU A 63 19.49 -8.25 8.06
CA LEU A 63 20.87 -7.87 7.82
C LEU A 63 21.33 -6.98 8.98
N GLY A 64 22.16 -7.53 9.86
CA GLY A 64 22.44 -6.92 11.16
C GLY A 64 21.15 -6.78 11.99
N ASP A 65 20.87 -5.56 12.44
CA ASP A 65 19.63 -5.22 13.17
C ASP A 65 18.49 -4.75 12.27
N LYS A 66 18.72 -4.62 10.95
CA LYS A 66 17.73 -4.08 10.01
C LYS A 66 16.88 -5.18 9.40
N ARG A 67 15.60 -4.84 9.16
CA ARG A 67 14.67 -5.61 8.33
C ARG A 67 14.70 -5.02 6.92
N ILE A 68 15.04 -5.83 5.94
CA ILE A 68 15.12 -5.44 4.53
C ILE A 68 14.39 -6.48 3.67
N ASN A 69 14.19 -6.17 2.39
CA ASN A 69 13.63 -7.08 1.39
C ASN A 69 12.32 -7.75 1.89
N PRO A 70 11.23 -7.00 2.09
CA PRO A 70 9.93 -7.60 2.39
C PRO A 70 9.59 -8.66 1.33
N LEU A 71 9.15 -9.83 1.78
CA LEU A 71 8.75 -10.96 0.93
C LEU A 71 7.30 -11.30 1.18
N HIS A 72 6.60 -11.53 0.07
CA HIS A 72 5.20 -11.92 0.03
C HIS A 72 5.04 -13.44 -0.10
N GLY A 73 4.09 -14.00 0.65
CA GLY A 73 3.77 -15.42 0.62
C GLY A 73 2.75 -15.77 -0.45
N PHE A 74 2.91 -16.95 -1.05
CA PHE A 74 1.99 -17.50 -2.06
C PHE A 74 1.41 -18.82 -1.56
N TYR A 75 0.12 -19.04 -1.77
CA TYR A 75 -0.51 -20.34 -1.48
C TYR A 75 -0.15 -21.41 -2.52
N GLN A 76 0.17 -20.99 -3.74
CA GLN A 76 0.55 -21.87 -4.84
C GLN A 76 2.04 -21.75 -5.11
N GLU A 77 2.66 -22.86 -5.51
CA GLU A 77 4.01 -22.80 -6.06
C GLU A 77 4.01 -21.99 -7.35
N MET A 78 4.88 -20.98 -7.38
CA MET A 78 5.11 -20.14 -8.53
C MET A 78 6.37 -20.60 -9.26
N ASP A 79 6.41 -20.37 -10.58
CA ASP A 79 7.68 -20.37 -11.29
C ASP A 79 8.49 -19.16 -10.84
N GLY A 80 9.31 -19.34 -9.80
CA GLY A 80 10.03 -18.20 -9.25
C GLY A 80 11.18 -17.68 -10.13
N SER A 81 11.42 -18.22 -11.33
CA SER A 81 12.21 -17.50 -12.36
C SER A 81 11.46 -16.26 -12.88
N SER A 82 10.13 -16.26 -12.77
CA SER A 82 9.25 -15.14 -13.10
C SER A 82 9.10 -14.13 -11.94
N ILE A 83 9.58 -14.46 -10.73
CA ILE A 83 9.52 -13.59 -9.55
C ILE A 83 10.91 -12.96 -9.34
N ARG A 84 11.09 -11.75 -9.87
CA ARG A 84 12.31 -10.96 -9.70
C ARG A 84 12.01 -9.70 -8.91
N ASP A 85 12.02 -9.83 -7.58
CA ASP A 85 11.71 -8.71 -6.69
C ASP A 85 12.97 -8.12 -6.04
N SER A 86 13.49 -8.78 -5.01
CA SER A 86 14.66 -8.35 -4.24
C SER A 86 15.77 -9.41 -4.24
N ILE A 87 16.97 -9.00 -3.82
CA ILE A 87 18.12 -9.89 -3.64
C ILE A 87 18.66 -9.81 -2.22
N ALA A 88 18.78 -10.96 -1.56
CA ALA A 88 19.39 -11.10 -0.26
C ALA A 88 20.89 -11.36 -0.41
N ALA A 89 21.70 -10.40 0.03
CA ALA A 89 23.13 -10.60 0.19
C ALA A 89 23.38 -11.50 1.41
N LEU A 90 24.08 -12.60 1.21
CA LEU A 90 24.34 -13.56 2.26
C LEU A 90 25.47 -13.09 3.17
N PRO A 91 25.35 -13.31 4.49
CA PRO A 91 26.44 -13.09 5.42
C PRO A 91 27.59 -14.09 5.18
N TYR A 92 28.75 -13.81 5.78
CA TYR A 92 29.96 -14.63 5.62
C TYR A 92 29.81 -16.07 6.11
N ASP A 93 29.02 -16.28 7.16
CA ASP A 93 28.65 -17.60 7.69
C ASP A 93 27.59 -18.32 6.85
N ARG A 94 27.00 -17.62 5.85
CA ARG A 94 25.95 -18.10 4.95
C ARG A 94 24.63 -18.43 5.65
N GLU A 95 24.46 -17.97 6.89
CA GLU A 95 23.20 -18.12 7.63
C GLU A 95 22.23 -17.01 7.25
N LEU A 96 21.41 -17.23 6.22
CA LEU A 96 20.37 -16.28 5.86
C LEU A 96 19.25 -16.31 6.91
N THR A 97 19.08 -15.21 7.63
CA THR A 97 17.99 -15.07 8.61
C THR A 97 16.83 -14.29 8.01
N LEU A 98 15.64 -14.86 8.08
CA LEU A 98 14.37 -14.19 7.81
C LEU A 98 13.60 -13.99 9.11
N VAL A 99 12.78 -12.94 9.21
CA VAL A 99 11.95 -12.67 10.39
C VAL A 99 10.50 -12.41 10.01
N ALA A 100 9.58 -12.87 10.86
CA ALA A 100 8.15 -12.61 10.77
C ALA A 100 7.55 -12.28 12.15
N ASP A 101 6.32 -11.77 12.17
CA ASP A 101 5.57 -11.50 13.40
C ASP A 101 5.06 -12.82 14.04
N ALA A 102 5.60 -13.16 15.21
CA ALA A 102 5.25 -14.37 15.95
C ALA A 102 4.02 -14.24 16.86
N GLU A 103 3.45 -13.04 16.98
CA GLU A 103 2.16 -12.81 17.64
C GLU A 103 1.00 -13.08 16.67
N LYS A 104 1.19 -12.80 15.37
CA LYS A 104 0.18 -13.03 14.33
C LYS A 104 0.22 -14.43 13.71
N PHE A 105 1.41 -15.04 13.59
CA PHE A 105 1.59 -16.26 12.79
C PHE A 105 2.32 -17.38 13.55
N SER A 106 1.91 -18.62 13.30
CA SER A 106 2.54 -19.84 13.83
C SER A 106 3.12 -20.65 12.69
N VAL A 107 4.45 -20.77 12.63
CA VAL A 107 5.18 -21.57 11.64
C VAL A 107 5.60 -22.88 12.31
N GLU A 108 5.19 -24.02 11.76
CA GLU A 108 5.52 -25.35 12.29
C GLU A 108 6.88 -25.84 11.79
N SER A 109 7.16 -25.64 10.51
CA SER A 109 8.45 -25.98 9.90
C SER A 109 8.74 -25.11 8.68
N ALA A 110 10.01 -25.06 8.27
CA ALA A 110 10.46 -24.29 7.13
C ALA A 110 11.53 -25.06 6.35
N HIS A 111 11.36 -25.11 5.04
CA HIS A 111 12.25 -25.83 4.12
C HIS A 111 12.60 -24.93 2.93
N TYR A 112 13.77 -25.11 2.34
CA TYR A 112 14.20 -24.31 1.21
C TYR A 112 14.96 -25.11 0.15
N ASP A 113 14.83 -24.64 -1.08
CA ASP A 113 15.61 -25.09 -2.23
C ASP A 113 16.36 -23.91 -2.84
N ILE A 114 17.55 -24.17 -3.38
CA ILE A 114 18.33 -23.21 -4.15
C ILE A 114 18.53 -23.73 -5.56
N ARG A 115 18.25 -22.88 -6.55
CA ARG A 115 18.40 -23.18 -7.97
C ARG A 115 19.22 -22.13 -8.70
N SER A 116 19.68 -22.45 -9.90
CA SER A 116 20.13 -21.44 -10.85
C SER A 116 19.00 -20.43 -11.12
N LEU A 117 19.36 -19.22 -11.57
CA LEU A 117 18.40 -18.13 -11.78
C LEU A 117 17.32 -18.46 -12.84
N ASP A 118 17.66 -19.29 -13.83
CA ASP A 118 16.72 -19.81 -14.84
C ASP A 118 15.92 -21.03 -14.35
N GLY A 119 16.16 -21.48 -13.11
CA GLY A 119 15.47 -22.61 -12.47
C GLY A 119 15.91 -24.01 -12.93
N SER A 120 16.82 -24.10 -13.91
CA SER A 120 17.17 -25.36 -14.59
C SER A 120 18.07 -26.28 -13.74
N GLU A 121 19.03 -25.71 -13.02
CA GLU A 121 19.96 -26.43 -12.16
C GLU A 121 19.53 -26.37 -10.69
N LEU A 122 19.49 -27.52 -10.03
CA LEU A 122 19.27 -27.63 -8.59
C LEU A 122 20.62 -27.59 -7.88
N ILE A 123 20.81 -26.59 -7.01
CA ILE A 123 22.07 -26.33 -6.31
C ILE A 123 22.01 -26.91 -4.90
N GLU A 124 20.93 -26.63 -4.18
CA GLU A 124 20.65 -27.19 -2.85
C GLU A 124 19.19 -27.63 -2.82
N LYS A 125 18.93 -28.80 -2.22
CA LYS A 125 17.61 -29.42 -2.18
C LYS A 125 17.24 -29.80 -0.76
N ASP A 126 15.98 -29.60 -0.41
CA ASP A 126 15.37 -30.02 0.85
C ASP A 126 16.15 -29.48 2.07
N GLY A 127 16.71 -28.26 1.95
CA GLY A 127 17.36 -27.56 3.05
C GLY A 127 16.35 -27.31 4.16
N LYS A 128 16.72 -27.59 5.41
CA LYS A 128 15.84 -27.39 6.57
C LYS A 128 16.26 -26.13 7.31
N ALA A 129 15.32 -25.21 7.49
CA ALA A 129 15.56 -24.01 8.29
C ALA A 129 15.33 -24.27 9.78
N GLU A 130 16.08 -23.55 10.61
CA GLU A 130 15.89 -23.52 12.04
C GLU A 130 14.90 -22.41 12.43
N LEU A 131 14.03 -22.69 13.39
CA LEU A 131 13.02 -21.75 13.87
C LEU A 131 13.35 -21.32 15.29
N GLU A 132 13.54 -20.02 15.49
CA GLU A 132 13.74 -19.44 16.81
C GLU A 132 12.68 -18.38 17.11
N LYS A 133 11.94 -18.54 18.23
CA LYS A 133 11.03 -17.51 18.70
C LYS A 133 11.76 -16.57 19.66
N SER A 134 11.82 -15.28 19.31
CA SER A 134 12.44 -14.23 20.12
C SER A 134 11.44 -13.09 20.35
N GLY A 135 10.75 -13.12 21.49
CA GLY A 135 9.72 -12.15 21.82
C GLY A 135 8.58 -12.13 20.81
N LYS A 136 8.45 -11.02 20.07
CA LYS A 136 7.43 -10.80 19.03
C LYS A 136 7.85 -11.25 17.63
N GLU A 137 9.11 -11.70 17.47
CA GLU A 137 9.63 -12.17 16.19
C GLU A 137 9.79 -13.70 16.20
N ILE A 138 9.54 -14.32 15.05
CA ILE A 138 10.04 -15.65 14.74
C ILE A 138 11.14 -15.48 13.71
N LYS A 139 12.32 -16.02 14.00
CA LYS A 139 13.43 -16.12 13.06
C LYS A 139 13.35 -17.46 12.34
N ILE A 140 13.58 -17.42 11.04
CA ILE A 140 13.69 -18.56 10.15
C ILE A 140 15.11 -18.50 9.59
N ILE A 141 15.99 -19.37 10.09
CA ILE A 141 17.43 -19.35 9.82
C ILE A 141 17.75 -20.44 8.80
N LEU A 142 18.28 -20.06 7.65
CA LEU A 142 18.62 -20.97 6.56
C LEU A 142 20.14 -21.18 6.54
N PRO A 143 20.64 -22.35 6.95
CA PRO A 143 22.07 -22.67 6.94
C PRO A 143 22.53 -23.06 5.52
N ILE A 144 22.64 -22.07 4.63
CA ILE A 144 22.92 -22.31 3.21
C ILE A 144 24.30 -22.94 3.02
N GLN A 145 24.34 -24.05 2.27
CA GLN A 145 25.58 -24.79 2.06
C GLN A 145 26.57 -24.02 1.19
N ASN A 146 27.84 -24.40 1.31
CA ASN A 146 28.91 -23.84 0.49
C ASN A 146 28.90 -24.39 -0.96
N LEU A 147 27.79 -24.21 -1.66
CA LEU A 147 27.54 -24.66 -3.04
C LEU A 147 27.32 -23.49 -4.02
N ILE A 148 27.12 -22.28 -3.48
CA ILE A 148 26.95 -21.05 -4.25
C ILE A 148 28.28 -20.34 -4.48
N GLN A 149 28.45 -19.80 -5.69
CA GLN A 149 29.62 -19.06 -6.12
C GLN A 149 29.48 -17.57 -5.76
N GLU A 150 30.60 -16.96 -5.35
CA GLU A 150 30.66 -15.52 -5.08
C GLU A 150 30.32 -14.70 -6.33
N GLY A 151 29.49 -13.66 -6.15
CA GLY A 151 29.06 -12.79 -7.24
C GLY A 151 28.09 -13.42 -8.24
N LYS A 152 27.71 -14.69 -8.08
CA LYS A 152 26.68 -15.35 -8.90
C LYS A 152 25.35 -15.34 -8.15
N GLU A 153 24.29 -14.95 -8.85
CA GLU A 153 22.93 -14.96 -8.30
C GLU A 153 22.28 -16.34 -8.43
N TYR A 154 21.49 -16.68 -7.42
CA TYR A 154 20.70 -17.90 -7.36
C TYR A 154 19.28 -17.60 -6.93
N GLN A 155 18.36 -18.48 -7.30
CA GLN A 155 16.98 -18.43 -6.84
C GLN A 155 16.85 -19.19 -5.53
N LEU A 156 16.31 -18.54 -4.49
CA LEU A 156 15.90 -19.17 -3.24
C LEU A 156 14.37 -19.37 -3.24
N ARG A 157 13.93 -20.60 -2.95
CA ARG A 157 12.53 -20.96 -2.75
C ARG A 157 12.36 -21.42 -1.32
N LEU A 158 11.57 -20.71 -0.52
CA LEU A 158 11.29 -21.06 0.86
C LEU A 158 9.83 -21.51 0.97
N SER A 159 9.62 -22.66 1.61
CA SER A 159 8.31 -23.20 1.93
C SER A 159 8.12 -23.21 3.44
N LEU A 160 7.10 -22.49 3.93
CA LEU A 160 6.67 -22.51 5.32
C LEU A 160 5.48 -23.44 5.48
N ASP A 161 5.56 -24.34 6.43
CA ASP A 161 4.42 -25.14 6.89
C ASP A 161 3.72 -24.41 8.03
N MET A 162 2.46 -24.09 7.82
CA MET A 162 1.58 -23.43 8.79
C MET A 162 0.59 -24.42 9.44
N GLY A 163 0.82 -25.74 9.28
CA GLY A 163 -0.01 -26.83 9.80
C GLY A 163 -1.12 -27.24 8.82
N GLU A 164 -2.11 -26.36 8.59
CA GLU A 164 -3.20 -26.63 7.63
C GLU A 164 -2.89 -26.21 6.20
N THR A 165 -1.89 -25.35 6.02
CA THR A 165 -1.53 -24.78 4.71
C THR A 165 -0.03 -24.60 4.59
N SER A 166 0.47 -24.64 3.35
CA SER A 166 1.85 -24.32 3.04
C SER A 166 1.92 -23.00 2.30
N LEU A 167 2.94 -22.20 2.61
CA LEU A 167 3.19 -20.90 1.99
C LEU A 167 4.55 -20.91 1.32
N HIS A 168 4.63 -20.36 0.12
CA HIS A 168 5.84 -20.31 -0.68
C HIS A 168 6.33 -18.87 -0.81
N TYR A 169 7.64 -18.67 -0.66
CA TYR A 169 8.31 -17.37 -0.76
C TYR A 169 9.49 -17.50 -1.72
N TYR A 170 9.76 -16.44 -2.46
CA TYR A 170 10.76 -16.41 -3.51
C TYR A 170 11.61 -15.16 -3.38
N THR A 171 12.93 -15.33 -3.47
CA THR A 171 13.87 -14.22 -3.55
C THR A 171 15.12 -14.68 -4.30
N ARG A 172 15.97 -13.72 -4.69
CA ARG A 172 17.32 -14.04 -5.17
C ARG A 172 18.29 -13.98 -4.00
N ILE A 173 19.32 -14.80 -4.05
CA ILE A 173 20.43 -14.76 -3.10
C ILE A 173 21.75 -14.57 -3.86
N ILE A 174 22.67 -13.88 -3.22
CA ILE A 174 24.03 -13.72 -3.72
C ILE A 174 25.00 -13.77 -2.56
N LEU A 175 26.12 -14.46 -2.76
CA LEU A 175 27.27 -14.27 -1.90
C LEU A 175 28.02 -13.02 -2.35
N ALA A 176 27.76 -11.90 -1.65
CA ALA A 176 28.39 -10.61 -1.93
C ALA A 176 29.80 -10.54 -1.31
N LYS A 177 30.62 -9.64 -1.85
CA LYS A 177 31.92 -9.28 -1.25
C LYS A 177 31.72 -8.26 -0.13
N ASP A 178 32.47 -8.43 0.96
CA ASP A 178 32.60 -7.44 2.02
C ASP A 178 31.24 -7.01 2.62
N LYS A 179 31.20 -5.83 3.24
CA LYS A 179 29.98 -5.22 3.79
C LYS A 179 29.24 -4.35 2.77
N MET A 180 29.56 -4.50 1.48
CA MET A 180 29.08 -3.61 0.41
C MET A 180 27.56 -3.44 0.39
N ALA A 181 26.82 -4.55 0.44
CA ALA A 181 25.35 -4.51 0.43
C ALA A 181 24.79 -3.76 1.65
N GLU A 182 25.35 -4.01 2.85
CA GLU A 182 24.95 -3.38 4.11
C GLU A 182 25.20 -1.86 4.08
N GLU A 183 26.34 -1.44 3.54
CA GLU A 183 26.72 -0.02 3.45
C GLU A 183 25.86 0.72 2.40
N MET A 184 25.56 0.11 1.26
CA MET A 184 24.65 0.68 0.24
C MET A 184 23.22 0.84 0.77
N LEU A 185 22.68 -0.20 1.41
CA LEU A 185 21.36 -0.15 2.04
C LEU A 185 21.29 0.95 3.10
N SER A 186 22.34 1.07 3.91
CA SER A 186 22.42 2.10 4.95
C SER A 186 22.52 3.51 4.37
N LEU A 187 23.26 3.71 3.28
CA LEU A 187 23.33 5.00 2.61
C LEU A 187 21.98 5.42 2.02
N GLY A 188 21.25 4.50 1.37
CA GLY A 188 19.94 4.80 0.79
C GLY A 188 18.93 5.21 1.86
N GLU A 189 18.86 4.44 2.96
CA GLU A 189 18.01 4.77 4.10
C GLU A 189 18.38 6.12 4.73
N ASP A 190 19.67 6.35 5.00
CA ASP A 190 20.17 7.58 5.61
C ASP A 190 19.89 8.80 4.72
N PHE A 191 20.09 8.68 3.41
CA PHE A 191 19.72 9.72 2.45
C PHE A 191 18.23 10.06 2.54
N THR A 192 17.36 9.06 2.45
CA THR A 192 15.90 9.26 2.52
C THR A 192 15.50 9.92 3.84
N ARG A 193 16.00 9.45 4.99
CA ARG A 193 15.67 10.02 6.31
C ARG A 193 16.16 11.47 6.44
N LYS A 194 17.41 11.74 6.06
CA LYS A 194 18.00 13.09 6.13
C LYS A 194 17.27 14.08 5.23
N SER A 195 16.64 13.63 4.14
CA SER A 195 15.88 14.50 3.24
C SER A 195 14.73 15.24 3.94
N PHE A 196 14.22 14.73 5.07
CA PHE A 196 13.19 15.39 5.89
C PHE A 196 13.74 16.46 6.84
N SER A 197 15.06 16.62 6.93
CA SER A 197 15.72 17.58 7.82
C SER A 197 16.70 18.43 7.02
N LYS A 198 16.33 19.68 6.70
CA LYS A 198 17.20 20.60 5.93
C LYS A 198 18.59 20.78 6.56
N SER A 199 18.73 20.65 7.88
CA SER A 199 20.02 20.71 8.56
C SER A 199 20.87 19.47 8.31
N GLU A 200 20.30 18.27 8.37
CA GLU A 200 21.04 17.01 8.17
C GLU A 200 21.30 16.76 6.68
N ALA A 201 20.35 17.14 5.83
CA ALA A 201 20.42 17.04 4.39
C ALA A 201 21.60 17.83 3.79
N ARG A 202 22.18 18.81 4.49
CA ARG A 202 23.39 19.53 4.02
C ARG A 202 24.54 18.60 3.65
N SER A 203 24.64 17.44 4.32
CA SER A 203 25.61 16.41 3.97
C SER A 203 25.35 15.77 2.60
N LEU A 204 24.09 15.74 2.16
CA LEU A 204 23.67 15.18 0.87
C LEU A 204 24.02 16.08 -0.32
N SER A 205 24.28 17.37 -0.11
CA SER A 205 24.67 18.30 -1.17
C SER A 205 25.91 17.85 -1.94
N THR A 206 26.74 16.99 -1.35
CA THR A 206 27.92 16.41 -2.01
C THR A 206 27.58 15.40 -3.11
N TYR A 207 26.34 14.89 -3.14
CA TYR A 207 25.83 13.99 -4.17
C TYR A 207 25.01 14.69 -5.25
N LEU A 208 24.63 15.95 -5.04
CA LEU A 208 23.74 16.66 -5.97
C LEU A 208 24.51 17.21 -7.17
N GLU A 209 23.90 17.06 -8.34
CA GLU A 209 24.37 17.59 -9.62
C GLU A 209 23.38 18.63 -10.14
N SER A 210 22.94 19.51 -9.23
CA SER A 210 21.82 20.42 -9.47
C SER A 210 21.99 21.27 -10.73
N ASP A 211 20.93 21.34 -11.54
CA ASP A 211 20.87 22.13 -12.76
C ASP A 211 19.79 23.22 -12.64
N ASP A 212 20.20 24.49 -12.74
CA ASP A 212 19.33 25.66 -12.62
C ASP A 212 18.29 25.77 -13.75
N THR A 213 18.37 24.94 -14.79
CA THR A 213 17.44 24.90 -15.92
C THR A 213 16.26 23.94 -15.74
N MET A 214 16.25 23.10 -14.69
CA MET A 214 15.15 22.19 -14.43
C MET A 214 13.91 22.88 -13.84
N ASP A 215 12.74 22.29 -14.11
CA ASP A 215 11.51 22.67 -13.41
C ASP A 215 11.60 22.26 -11.94
N ASN A 216 11.92 23.25 -11.10
CA ASN A 216 12.10 23.04 -9.67
C ASN A 216 10.80 23.19 -8.86
N SER A 217 9.63 23.21 -9.52
CA SER A 217 8.32 23.44 -8.90
C SER A 217 7.53 22.16 -8.59
N ASP A 218 7.85 21.05 -9.25
CA ASP A 218 7.21 19.76 -9.01
C ASP A 218 8.03 18.90 -8.02
N LEU A 219 7.31 18.26 -7.09
CA LEU A 219 7.85 17.31 -6.13
C LEU A 219 7.36 15.88 -6.40
N SER A 220 6.56 15.67 -7.46
CA SER A 220 6.12 14.34 -7.89
C SER A 220 7.30 13.49 -8.38
N HIS A 221 8.33 14.15 -8.91
CA HIS A 221 9.55 13.55 -9.42
C HIS A 221 10.77 14.39 -9.00
N VAL A 222 11.72 13.77 -8.30
CA VAL A 222 12.95 14.44 -7.83
C VAL A 222 14.13 13.54 -8.12
N ASN A 223 15.23 14.09 -8.66
CA ASN A 223 16.44 13.33 -9.00
C ASN A 223 17.71 14.08 -8.59
N LEU A 224 18.91 13.55 -8.93
CA LEU A 224 20.19 14.19 -8.58
C LEU A 224 20.38 15.60 -9.12
N HIS A 225 19.72 15.94 -10.23
CA HIS A 225 19.77 17.27 -10.84
C HIS A 225 18.79 18.25 -10.19
N SER A 226 17.88 17.76 -9.33
CA SER A 226 16.96 18.62 -8.60
C SER A 226 17.70 19.53 -7.63
N SER A 227 17.08 20.67 -7.33
CA SER A 227 17.60 21.60 -6.35
C SER A 227 17.62 20.99 -4.94
N PHE A 228 18.49 21.50 -4.07
CA PHE A 228 18.51 21.14 -2.64
C PHE A 228 17.13 21.32 -1.98
N GLN A 229 16.38 22.34 -2.40
CA GLN A 229 15.05 22.61 -1.91
C GLN A 229 14.08 21.49 -2.27
N GLN A 230 14.10 20.95 -3.50
CA GLN A 230 13.25 19.82 -3.87
C GLN A 230 13.63 18.51 -3.18
N ILE A 231 14.93 18.21 -3.10
CA ILE A 231 15.44 17.03 -2.37
C ILE A 231 14.94 17.05 -0.92
N THR A 232 14.80 18.24 -0.34
CA THR A 232 14.34 18.46 1.04
C THR A 232 12.86 18.84 1.15
N TRP A 233 12.02 18.41 0.21
CA TRP A 233 10.56 18.58 0.24
C TRP A 233 10.07 20.03 0.22
N GLY A 234 10.91 20.96 -0.20
CA GLY A 234 10.60 22.37 -0.28
C GLY A 234 10.20 22.97 1.07
N ASP A 235 9.11 23.72 1.08
CA ASP A 235 8.54 24.32 2.29
C ASP A 235 7.24 23.62 2.72
N THR A 236 7.05 22.37 2.30
CA THR A 236 5.84 21.58 2.59
C THR A 236 5.73 21.14 4.05
N ALA A 237 6.82 21.25 4.83
CA ALA A 237 6.94 20.67 6.17
C ALA A 237 6.59 19.17 6.20
N MET A 238 6.92 18.45 5.13
CA MET A 238 6.71 17.01 5.02
C MET A 238 7.41 16.28 6.17
N VAL A 239 6.75 15.26 6.71
CA VAL A 239 7.31 14.33 7.69
C VAL A 239 7.09 12.89 7.26
N MET A 240 7.98 11.99 7.67
CA MET A 240 7.81 10.56 7.46
C MET A 240 6.62 10.04 8.27
N ASP A 241 5.84 9.12 7.69
CA ASP A 241 4.62 8.55 8.27
C ASP A 241 4.75 7.02 8.44
N GLY A 242 5.58 6.61 9.39
CA GLY A 242 5.94 5.21 9.64
C GLY A 242 7.42 4.90 9.37
N GLU A 243 7.79 3.63 9.47
CA GLU A 243 9.14 3.19 9.11
C GLU A 243 9.24 2.86 7.60
N PRO A 244 10.37 3.19 6.94
CA PRO A 244 10.57 2.87 5.53
C PRO A 244 10.83 1.37 5.31
N GLU A 245 10.37 0.86 4.19
CA GLU A 245 10.73 -0.45 3.65
C GLU A 245 11.94 -0.30 2.73
N ILE A 246 13.01 -1.05 3.01
CA ILE A 246 14.26 -0.95 2.28
C ILE A 246 14.52 -2.27 1.55
N SER A 247 14.82 -2.20 0.27
CA SER A 247 15.11 -3.37 -0.57
C SER A 247 16.41 -3.20 -1.34
N LEU A 248 17.23 -4.23 -1.35
CA LEU A 248 18.28 -4.39 -2.35
C LEU A 248 17.63 -5.03 -3.58
N LYS A 249 17.50 -4.26 -4.66
CA LYS A 249 16.82 -4.70 -5.88
C LYS A 249 17.77 -5.41 -6.83
N GLU A 250 18.98 -4.88 -6.99
CA GLU A 250 20.00 -5.47 -7.85
C GLU A 250 21.39 -5.27 -7.24
N ILE A 251 22.31 -6.19 -7.48
CA ILE A 251 23.72 -6.05 -7.13
C ILE A 251 24.57 -6.83 -8.13
N ASN A 252 25.50 -6.15 -8.80
CA ASN A 252 26.36 -6.75 -9.81
C ASN A 252 27.76 -6.15 -9.73
N GLY A 253 28.73 -6.98 -9.32
CA GLY A 253 30.09 -6.52 -9.07
C GLY A 253 30.10 -5.47 -7.97
N ILE A 254 30.41 -4.22 -8.34
CA ILE A 254 30.45 -3.07 -7.44
C ILE A 254 29.24 -2.14 -7.59
N MET A 255 28.29 -2.47 -8.47
CA MET A 255 27.08 -1.67 -8.68
C MET A 255 25.93 -2.25 -7.87
N GLY A 256 25.09 -1.39 -7.30
CA GLY A 256 23.89 -1.79 -6.57
C GLY A 256 22.71 -0.86 -6.85
N LEU A 257 21.50 -1.42 -6.78
CA LEU A 257 20.24 -0.67 -6.79
C LEU A 257 19.53 -0.89 -5.45
N VAL A 258 19.41 0.18 -4.67
CA VAL A 258 18.66 0.20 -3.41
C VAL A 258 17.36 0.95 -3.65
N GLN A 259 16.26 0.38 -3.17
CA GLN A 259 14.94 1.01 -3.18
C GLN A 259 14.48 1.24 -1.74
N VAL A 260 13.96 2.44 -1.47
CA VAL A 260 13.36 2.81 -0.19
C VAL A 260 11.92 3.27 -0.45
N ARG A 261 10.95 2.52 0.09
CA ARG A 261 9.52 2.80 -0.01
C ARG A 261 8.99 3.28 1.32
N TYR A 262 8.27 4.40 1.35
CA TYR A 262 7.80 4.99 2.60
C TYR A 262 6.61 5.92 2.39
N ALA A 263 5.80 6.05 3.43
CA ALA A 263 4.79 7.09 3.48
C ALA A 263 5.32 8.39 4.08
N SER A 264 4.72 9.49 3.64
CA SER A 264 4.93 10.81 4.22
C SER A 264 3.63 11.57 4.31
N LYS A 265 3.61 12.60 5.16
CA LYS A 265 2.46 13.49 5.31
C LYS A 265 2.88 14.93 5.49
N ALA A 266 2.02 15.83 5.05
CA ALA A 266 2.13 17.28 5.22
C ALA A 266 0.74 17.87 5.46
N ASN A 267 0.66 19.01 6.13
CA ASN A 267 -0.59 19.76 6.21
C ASN A 267 -0.63 20.83 5.12
N ASP A 268 -1.74 20.94 4.40
CA ASP A 268 -1.94 22.03 3.45
C ASP A 268 -2.17 23.38 4.18
N GLN A 269 -2.27 24.47 3.41
CA GLN A 269 -2.48 25.82 3.95
C GLN A 269 -3.80 25.98 4.72
N ASN A 270 -4.76 25.06 4.51
CA ASN A 270 -6.06 25.03 5.19
C ASN A 270 -6.06 24.07 6.39
N GLY A 271 -4.93 23.43 6.71
CA GLY A 271 -4.78 22.50 7.81
C GLY A 271 -5.24 21.07 7.50
N HIS A 272 -5.51 20.74 6.23
CA HIS A 272 -5.84 19.36 5.87
C HIS A 272 -4.58 18.51 5.77
N THR A 273 -4.56 17.35 6.41
CA THR A 273 -3.47 16.38 6.27
C THR A 273 -3.53 15.72 4.90
N ARG A 274 -2.47 15.90 4.12
CA ARG A 274 -2.21 15.26 2.83
C ARG A 274 -1.20 14.15 3.06
N ARG A 275 -1.46 12.96 2.53
CA ARG A 275 -0.56 11.79 2.68
C ARG A 275 -0.06 11.33 1.31
N PHE A 276 1.17 10.84 1.28
CA PHE A 276 1.88 10.45 0.07
C PHE A 276 2.54 9.10 0.27
N PHE A 277 2.60 8.33 -0.80
CA PHE A 277 3.51 7.20 -0.94
C PHE A 277 4.70 7.64 -1.80
N ASN A 278 5.90 7.30 -1.35
CA ASN A 278 7.13 7.68 -2.01
C ASN A 278 8.00 6.45 -2.26
N GLU A 279 8.69 6.46 -3.39
CA GLU A 279 9.68 5.46 -3.76
C GLU A 279 10.96 6.19 -4.15
N ASP A 280 12.02 6.01 -3.36
CA ASP A 280 13.37 6.47 -3.65
C ASP A 280 14.17 5.29 -4.23
N ASN A 281 14.69 5.44 -5.43
CA ASN A 281 15.57 4.46 -6.08
C ASN A 281 16.99 5.05 -6.18
N PHE A 282 17.98 4.31 -5.69
CA PHE A 282 19.38 4.73 -5.64
C PHE A 282 20.25 3.76 -6.44
N VAL A 283 20.89 4.25 -7.50
CA VAL A 283 21.94 3.50 -8.21
C VAL A 283 23.28 3.91 -7.61
N MET A 284 24.00 2.94 -7.05
CA MET A 284 25.23 3.18 -6.33
C MET A 284 26.39 2.40 -6.92
N ARG A 285 27.59 2.97 -6.83
CA ARG A 285 28.85 2.29 -7.11
C ARG A 285 29.71 2.23 -5.86
N TYR A 286 30.06 1.03 -5.44
CA TYR A 286 30.91 0.76 -4.29
C TYR A 286 32.38 1.01 -4.61
N ASP A 287 33.08 1.59 -3.65
CA ASP A 287 34.54 1.61 -3.53
C ASP A 287 34.89 1.48 -2.05
N SER A 288 36.04 0.88 -1.73
CA SER A 288 36.44 0.64 -0.34
C SER A 288 36.64 1.92 0.48
N GLN A 289 36.81 3.08 -0.17
CA GLN A 289 36.93 4.36 0.50
C GLN A 289 35.60 5.12 0.61
N ARG A 290 34.69 4.97 -0.36
CA ARG A 290 33.38 5.64 -0.38
C ARG A 290 32.42 5.01 -1.37
N ILE A 291 31.12 5.18 -1.11
CA ILE A 291 30.06 4.86 -2.08
C ILE A 291 29.78 6.10 -2.93
N TYR A 292 29.73 5.91 -4.25
CA TYR A 292 29.31 6.93 -5.19
C TYR A 292 27.82 6.75 -5.49
N LEU A 293 27.04 7.81 -5.31
CA LEU A 293 25.66 7.84 -5.79
C LEU A 293 25.69 8.20 -7.27
N MET A 294 25.33 7.24 -8.12
CA MET A 294 25.38 7.37 -9.58
C MET A 294 24.05 7.88 -10.15
N ASP A 295 22.95 7.51 -9.50
CA ASP A 295 21.61 7.98 -9.83
C ASP A 295 20.72 7.96 -8.58
N PHE A 296 19.75 8.87 -8.56
CA PHE A 296 18.69 8.94 -7.57
C PHE A 296 17.41 9.35 -8.26
N ASP A 297 16.35 8.59 -8.03
CA ASP A 297 15.01 8.86 -8.56
C ASP A 297 13.98 8.69 -7.46
N ARG A 298 13.33 9.78 -7.06
CA ARG A 298 12.19 9.80 -6.15
C ARG A 298 10.90 10.01 -6.94
N GLN A 299 9.96 9.11 -6.74
CA GLN A 299 8.59 9.23 -7.22
C GLN A 299 7.65 9.41 -6.04
N SER A 300 6.84 10.47 -6.05
CA SER A 300 5.87 10.78 -5.00
C SER A 300 4.45 10.75 -5.54
N THR A 301 3.59 9.96 -4.91
CA THR A 301 2.19 9.81 -5.27
C THR A 301 1.29 10.13 -4.09
N GLU A 302 0.39 11.10 -4.25
CA GLU A 302 -0.58 11.44 -3.22
C GLU A 302 -1.66 10.37 -3.10
N ILE A 303 -2.00 10.03 -1.86
CA ILE A 303 -3.09 9.12 -1.53
C ILE A 303 -4.40 9.90 -1.61
N PHE A 304 -5.32 9.43 -2.46
CA PHE A 304 -6.64 10.03 -2.58
C PHE A 304 -7.58 9.49 -1.48
N ASP A 305 -8.11 10.42 -0.68
CA ASP A 305 -8.89 10.14 0.54
C ASP A 305 -10.39 10.42 0.37
N GLY A 306 -10.81 10.96 -0.77
CA GLY A 306 -12.20 11.32 -1.03
C GLY A 306 -12.77 12.39 -0.09
N GLN A 307 -11.92 13.20 0.56
CA GLN A 307 -12.37 14.28 1.44
C GLN A 307 -13.11 15.38 0.66
N SER A 308 -14.03 16.07 1.33
CA SER A 308 -14.95 17.02 0.66
C SER A 308 -14.24 18.16 -0.07
N PHE A 309 -13.09 18.63 0.42
CA PHE A 309 -12.32 19.70 -0.25
C PHE A 309 -11.78 19.27 -1.63
N ARG A 310 -11.73 17.97 -1.92
CA ARG A 310 -11.24 17.43 -3.18
C ARG A 310 -12.21 17.71 -4.33
N PHE A 311 -13.45 18.09 -4.03
CA PHE A 311 -14.52 18.24 -5.00
C PHE A 311 -14.88 19.71 -5.18
N SER A 312 -14.86 20.15 -6.44
CA SER A 312 -15.49 21.40 -6.87
C SER A 312 -16.68 21.08 -7.79
N ASP A 313 -17.43 22.10 -8.21
CA ASP A 313 -18.62 21.92 -9.06
C ASP A 313 -18.34 21.13 -10.36
N LYS A 314 -17.11 21.15 -10.87
CA LYS A 314 -16.75 20.52 -12.16
C LYS A 314 -15.44 19.74 -12.15
N GLU A 315 -14.72 19.72 -11.03
CA GLU A 315 -13.36 19.16 -10.98
C GLU A 315 -13.17 18.30 -9.73
N ILE A 316 -12.28 17.32 -9.85
CA ILE A 316 -11.82 16.49 -8.74
C ILE A 316 -10.31 16.71 -8.59
N LEU A 317 -9.88 17.15 -7.42
CA LEU A 317 -8.47 17.28 -7.07
C LEU A 317 -7.91 15.91 -6.71
N LEU A 318 -7.32 15.22 -7.68
CA LEU A 318 -6.67 13.92 -7.47
C LEU A 318 -5.36 14.00 -6.68
N GLY A 319 -4.75 15.20 -6.62
CA GLY A 319 -3.47 15.40 -5.95
C GLY A 319 -2.29 15.09 -6.86
N VAL A 320 -1.15 14.76 -6.24
CA VAL A 320 0.11 14.46 -6.95
C VAL A 320 0.09 13.03 -7.50
N ASP A 321 0.36 12.88 -8.80
CA ASP A 321 0.59 11.59 -9.48
C ASP A 321 1.17 11.84 -10.87
N SER A 322 1.69 10.78 -11.49
CA SER A 322 1.94 10.78 -12.93
C SER A 322 0.59 10.73 -13.68
N PRO A 323 0.30 11.67 -14.61
CA PRO A 323 -0.96 11.70 -15.35
C PRO A 323 -1.26 10.39 -16.10
N GLU A 324 -0.22 9.67 -16.54
CA GLU A 324 -0.34 8.41 -17.27
C GLU A 324 -0.92 7.27 -16.41
N ARG A 325 -0.86 7.38 -15.08
CA ARG A 325 -1.36 6.36 -14.14
C ARG A 325 -2.84 6.52 -13.80
N VAL A 326 -3.47 7.64 -14.16
CA VAL A 326 -4.89 7.88 -13.90
C VAL A 326 -5.73 7.30 -15.02
N GLN A 327 -6.54 6.29 -14.71
CA GLN A 327 -7.54 5.77 -15.63
C GLN A 327 -8.92 6.32 -15.26
N ALA A 328 -9.70 6.72 -16.25
CA ALA A 328 -11.07 7.14 -16.05
C ALA A 328 -11.98 6.62 -17.18
N LYS A 329 -13.21 6.26 -16.82
CA LYS A 329 -14.29 5.88 -17.73
C LYS A 329 -15.62 6.44 -17.23
N TYR A 330 -16.60 6.53 -18.12
CA TYR A 330 -17.93 7.03 -17.80
C TYR A 330 -18.99 6.19 -18.50
N SER A 331 -20.19 6.16 -17.91
CA SER A 331 -21.35 5.51 -18.51
C SER A 331 -21.83 6.26 -19.74
N ASP A 332 -22.48 5.57 -20.69
CA ASP A 332 -22.96 6.18 -21.95
C ASP A 332 -23.81 7.45 -21.74
N ASN A 333 -24.63 7.46 -20.68
CA ASN A 333 -25.47 8.59 -20.30
C ASN A 333 -24.78 9.64 -19.41
N LYS A 334 -23.49 9.44 -19.09
CA LYS A 334 -22.66 10.29 -18.23
C LYS A 334 -23.21 10.51 -16.82
N THR A 335 -24.02 9.57 -16.33
CA THR A 335 -24.54 9.57 -14.95
C THR A 335 -23.50 9.05 -13.95
N PHE A 336 -22.58 8.19 -14.40
CA PHE A 336 -21.51 7.63 -13.57
C PHE A 336 -20.14 7.83 -14.20
N TYR A 337 -19.18 8.17 -13.37
CA TYR A 337 -17.76 8.27 -13.71
C TYR A 337 -16.98 7.36 -12.78
N ALA A 338 -16.12 6.50 -13.30
CA ALA A 338 -15.20 5.71 -12.50
C ALA A 338 -13.76 6.12 -12.81
N PHE A 339 -12.91 6.13 -11.80
CA PHE A 339 -11.49 6.40 -11.97
C PHE A 339 -10.65 5.60 -10.98
N SER A 340 -9.42 5.26 -11.40
CA SER A 340 -8.40 4.69 -10.51
C SER A 340 -7.37 5.75 -10.15
N LYS A 341 -7.03 5.84 -8.86
CA LYS A 341 -5.96 6.70 -8.35
C LYS A 341 -5.21 5.94 -7.27
N GLY A 342 -3.88 5.86 -7.43
CA GLY A 342 -2.99 5.07 -6.59
C GLY A 342 -3.63 3.73 -6.25
N ASN A 343 -3.84 2.82 -7.20
CA ASN A 343 -4.31 1.46 -6.91
C ASN A 343 -5.61 1.29 -6.09
N ALA A 344 -6.43 2.33 -6.02
CA ALA A 344 -7.80 2.30 -5.53
C ALA A 344 -8.76 2.72 -6.66
N LEU A 345 -9.98 2.18 -6.62
CA LEU A 345 -11.03 2.40 -7.61
C LEU A 345 -12.19 3.15 -6.98
N TYR A 346 -12.61 4.22 -7.63
CA TYR A 346 -13.70 5.06 -7.18
C TYR A 346 -14.75 5.21 -8.28
N ARG A 347 -16.00 5.44 -7.88
CA ARG A 347 -17.11 5.83 -8.76
C ARG A 347 -17.84 7.04 -8.20
N LEU A 348 -18.02 8.05 -9.02
CA LEU A 348 -18.81 9.24 -8.78
C LEU A 348 -20.15 9.14 -9.54
N ASN A 349 -21.26 9.54 -8.91
CA ASN A 349 -22.56 9.68 -9.58
C ASN A 349 -22.88 11.15 -9.91
N SER A 350 -23.97 11.39 -10.62
CA SER A 350 -24.45 12.73 -10.98
C SER A 350 -24.84 13.62 -9.80
N GLU A 351 -24.99 13.06 -8.60
CA GLU A 351 -25.28 13.80 -7.36
C GLU A 351 -24.00 14.20 -6.61
N GLY A 352 -22.81 13.95 -7.18
CA GLY A 352 -21.53 14.23 -6.54
C GLY A 352 -21.12 13.22 -5.47
N MET A 353 -21.77 12.06 -5.43
CA MET A 353 -21.52 11.05 -4.42
C MET A 353 -20.39 10.11 -4.84
N LEU A 354 -19.23 10.23 -4.19
CA LEU A 354 -18.10 9.32 -4.35
C LEU A 354 -18.36 7.98 -3.64
N THR A 355 -18.07 6.89 -4.32
CA THR A 355 -18.06 5.53 -3.77
C THR A 355 -16.71 4.90 -4.04
N GLN A 356 -15.97 4.51 -3.00
CA GLN A 356 -14.80 3.65 -3.16
C GLN A 356 -15.29 2.23 -3.46
N ILE A 357 -15.03 1.75 -4.67
CA ILE A 357 -15.40 0.40 -5.10
C ILE A 357 -14.39 -0.62 -4.58
N PHE A 358 -13.11 -0.26 -4.61
CA PHE A 358 -12.03 -1.19 -4.29
C PHE A 358 -10.79 -0.43 -3.81
N SER A 359 -10.09 -0.97 -2.80
CA SER A 359 -8.76 -0.49 -2.40
C SER A 359 -8.09 -1.55 -1.53
N TYR A 360 -6.78 -1.78 -1.72
CA TYR A 360 -5.98 -2.51 -0.74
C TYR A 360 -5.37 -1.62 0.34
N LEU A 361 -5.57 -0.30 0.29
CA LEU A 361 -5.09 0.62 1.31
C LEU A 361 -5.72 0.26 2.67
N THR A 362 -4.85 0.11 3.67
CA THR A 362 -5.22 0.00 5.08
C THR A 362 -4.31 0.87 5.91
N GLU A 363 -4.88 1.51 6.91
CA GLU A 363 -4.13 2.05 8.04
C GLU A 363 -4.00 0.92 9.07
N GLU A 364 -2.98 0.06 8.92
CA GLU A 364 -2.65 -0.93 9.94
C GLU A 364 -1.63 -0.29 10.90
N ASN A 365 -1.98 -0.14 12.18
CA ASN A 365 -1.10 0.40 13.23
C ASN A 365 -0.46 1.76 12.92
N ASP A 366 -1.20 2.71 12.32
CA ASP A 366 -0.69 4.03 11.94
C ASP A 366 0.55 4.01 11.02
N SER A 367 0.81 2.89 10.33
CA SER A 367 1.94 2.74 9.40
C SER A 367 1.45 2.26 8.04
N PHE A 368 1.84 2.96 6.99
CA PHE A 368 1.62 2.48 5.62
C PHE A 368 2.60 1.36 5.31
N ARG A 369 2.10 0.27 4.75
CA ARG A 369 2.92 -0.79 4.14
C ARG A 369 2.93 -0.63 2.63
N GLY A 370 4.06 -0.92 2.00
CA GLY A 370 4.30 -0.77 0.57
C GLY A 370 3.46 -1.67 -0.32
N ASP A 371 2.78 -2.67 0.26
CA ASP A 371 1.94 -3.66 -0.41
C ASP A 371 0.84 -3.07 -1.29
N PHE A 372 0.44 -1.83 -1.01
CA PHE A 372 -0.52 -1.08 -1.81
C PHE A 372 -0.10 -0.89 -3.26
N LEU A 373 1.21 -0.94 -3.55
CA LEU A 373 1.74 -0.80 -4.90
C LEU A 373 1.99 -2.13 -5.62
N SER A 374 1.74 -3.27 -4.98
CA SER A 374 2.05 -4.59 -5.55
C SER A 374 1.00 -5.09 -6.56
N HIS A 375 -0.13 -4.40 -6.70
CA HIS A 375 -1.16 -4.66 -7.69
C HIS A 375 -1.43 -3.47 -8.61
N GLY A 376 -2.06 -3.72 -9.74
CA GLY A 376 -2.64 -2.73 -10.62
C GLY A 376 -4.14 -2.93 -10.78
N ILE A 377 -4.82 -1.86 -11.17
CA ILE A 377 -6.24 -1.90 -11.55
C ILE A 377 -6.36 -1.48 -13.01
N ARG A 378 -7.18 -2.18 -13.79
CA ARG A 378 -7.58 -1.78 -15.14
C ARG A 378 -9.09 -1.58 -15.19
N LEU A 379 -9.53 -0.35 -15.46
CA LEU A 379 -10.96 -0.07 -15.69
C LEU A 379 -11.36 -0.55 -17.08
N MET A 380 -12.39 -1.40 -17.14
CA MET A 380 -12.90 -1.96 -18.40
C MET A 380 -14.11 -1.20 -18.90
N ASP A 381 -15.15 -1.05 -18.07
CA ASP A 381 -16.39 -0.41 -18.45
C ASP A 381 -17.16 0.18 -17.26
N VAL A 382 -18.04 1.15 -17.54
CA VAL A 382 -18.97 1.74 -16.57
C VAL A 382 -20.37 1.71 -17.17
N LYS A 383 -21.26 0.93 -16.57
CA LYS A 383 -22.62 0.73 -17.08
C LYS A 383 -23.56 1.84 -16.61
N THR A 384 -24.65 2.05 -17.34
CA THR A 384 -25.66 3.09 -17.03
C THR A 384 -26.44 2.82 -15.73
N ASN A 385 -26.42 1.58 -15.23
CA ASN A 385 -26.95 1.21 -13.91
C ASN A 385 -25.96 1.48 -12.76
N GLY A 386 -24.74 1.92 -13.06
CA GLY A 386 -23.68 2.23 -12.10
C GLY A 386 -22.69 1.08 -11.84
N ASP A 387 -22.88 -0.09 -12.43
CA ASP A 387 -21.89 -1.18 -12.31
C ASP A 387 -20.58 -0.79 -13.00
N VAL A 388 -19.46 -1.22 -12.41
CA VAL A 388 -18.12 -0.98 -12.94
C VAL A 388 -17.44 -2.31 -13.14
N ASP A 389 -17.04 -2.59 -14.38
CA ASP A 389 -16.27 -3.77 -14.72
C ASP A 389 -14.78 -3.39 -14.69
N PHE A 390 -13.98 -4.13 -13.92
CA PHE A 390 -12.55 -3.87 -13.75
C PHE A 390 -11.76 -5.16 -13.53
N ILE A 391 -10.46 -5.11 -13.79
CA ILE A 391 -9.51 -6.18 -13.53
C ILE A 391 -8.53 -5.69 -12.45
N VAL A 392 -8.23 -6.56 -11.49
CA VAL A 392 -7.11 -6.42 -10.57
C VAL A 392 -6.05 -7.42 -11.01
N TYR A 393 -4.80 -7.00 -11.12
CA TYR A 393 -3.69 -7.84 -11.57
C TYR A 393 -2.43 -7.57 -10.74
N GLY A 394 -1.53 -8.54 -10.68
CA GLY A 394 -0.36 -8.46 -9.78
C GLY A 394 -0.70 -9.03 -8.40
N TYR A 395 0.24 -8.91 -7.47
CA TYR A 395 0.14 -9.60 -6.19
C TYR A 395 -1.04 -9.09 -5.35
N ILE A 396 -1.89 -10.01 -4.93
CA ILE A 396 -3.05 -9.72 -4.08
C ILE A 396 -2.65 -9.87 -2.61
N SER A 397 -2.59 -8.75 -1.89
CA SER A 397 -2.10 -8.69 -0.52
C SER A 397 -3.13 -9.04 0.56
N ARG A 398 -4.42 -9.14 0.22
CA ARG A 398 -5.49 -9.45 1.17
C ARG A 398 -6.82 -9.84 0.51
N GLY A 399 -7.72 -10.36 1.33
CA GLY A 399 -9.08 -10.74 0.93
C GLY A 399 -9.14 -12.18 0.43
N ARG A 400 -10.18 -12.51 -0.35
CA ARG A 400 -10.44 -13.90 -0.78
C ARG A 400 -9.34 -14.50 -1.67
N HIS A 401 -8.60 -13.65 -2.37
CA HIS A 401 -7.56 -14.03 -3.31
C HIS A 401 -6.16 -13.63 -2.82
N GLU A 402 -5.97 -13.44 -1.51
CA GLU A 402 -4.65 -13.16 -0.92
C GLU A 402 -3.63 -14.25 -1.29
N GLY A 403 -2.41 -13.85 -1.66
CA GLY A 403 -1.34 -14.79 -2.03
C GLY A 403 -1.40 -15.32 -3.46
N TYR A 404 -2.19 -14.68 -4.34
CA TYR A 404 -2.30 -14.98 -5.78
C TYR A 404 -1.90 -13.75 -6.62
N THR A 405 -1.67 -13.94 -7.93
CA THR A 405 -1.25 -12.90 -8.90
C THR A 405 -2.15 -12.87 -10.14
#